data_AF-A0A3N5V762-F1
#
_entry.id   AF-A0A3N5V762-F1
#
_cell.length_a   1.000
_cell.length_b   1.000
_cell.length_c   1.000
_cell.angle_alpha   90.00
_cell.angle_beta   90.00
_cell.angle_gamma   90.00
#
_symmetry.space_group_name_H-M   'P 1'
#
loop_
_entity.id
_entity.type
_entity.pdbx_description
1 polymer ?
#
loop_
_entity_poly.entity_id
_entity_poly.type
_entity_poly.pdbx_seq_one_letter_code
_entity_poly.pdbx_strand_id
1 'polypeptide(L)'
;MRPELFKKIGFVLVLATGLALASGPVMGAEPIKIGIVSPVSGNFADHGMLERIGMEMALEDYNNEILGRPITLIVADDETNPDVAARRARRLIEVDGVKFLMGGVSTSTGLSVGAVAEEKKVLFICTNQNGDQITGESARHHVFRVPPDMAMLVRSGAKEAADTLGKKWFFLTHDYSWGHSGTMWARKTLNKVGAAEMGEIKVPLNTRDFSYQLLQVRNSGADLL
;
A
#
# COMPACT_ATOMS: atom_id res chain seq x y z
N MET A 1 -47.37 64.16 -12.87
CA MET A 1 -47.03 62.73 -12.65
C MET A 1 -45.51 62.58 -12.74
N ARG A 2 -44.86 61.94 -11.76
CA ARG A 2 -43.44 62.11 -11.41
C ARG A 2 -42.45 61.41 -12.39
N PRO A 3 -41.38 62.08 -12.88
CA PRO A 3 -40.41 61.53 -13.84
C PRO A 3 -39.05 61.12 -13.22
N GLU A 4 -39.00 60.06 -12.40
CA GLU A 4 -37.76 59.62 -11.72
C GLU A 4 -37.37 58.14 -11.94
N LEU A 5 -37.98 57.43 -12.90
CA LEU A 5 -37.77 55.98 -13.07
C LEU A 5 -36.92 55.56 -14.28
N PHE A 6 -36.31 56.49 -15.02
CA PHE A 6 -35.56 56.17 -16.26
C PHE A 6 -34.03 56.27 -16.18
N LYS A 7 -33.45 56.50 -14.99
CA LYS A 7 -32.00 56.74 -14.83
C LYS A 7 -31.13 55.52 -14.46
N LYS A 8 -31.64 54.27 -14.51
CA LYS A 8 -30.90 53.09 -13.99
C LYS A 8 -30.48 52.00 -15.00
N ILE A 9 -30.62 52.21 -16.31
CA ILE A 9 -30.36 51.13 -17.30
C ILE A 9 -29.17 51.42 -18.25
N GLY A 10 -28.50 52.57 -18.12
CA GLY A 10 -27.45 52.97 -19.07
C GLY A 10 -26.04 53.04 -18.46
N PHE A 11 -25.48 51.96 -17.93
CA PHE A 11 -24.03 51.90 -17.65
C PHE A 11 -23.48 50.48 -17.42
N VAL A 12 -23.54 49.60 -18.42
CA VAL A 12 -22.65 48.41 -18.48
C VAL A 12 -22.24 48.17 -19.92
N LEU A 13 -21.33 48.99 -20.41
CA LEU A 13 -20.53 48.70 -21.60
C LEU A 13 -19.14 49.25 -21.34
N VAL A 14 -18.12 48.43 -21.65
CA VAL A 14 -16.67 48.65 -21.49
C VAL A 14 -16.08 48.15 -20.16
N LEU A 15 -15.78 46.84 -20.12
CA LEU A 15 -14.55 46.27 -19.53
C LEU A 15 -14.51 44.75 -19.78
N ALA A 16 -14.39 44.36 -21.06
CA ALA A 16 -14.21 42.97 -21.49
C ALA A 16 -12.82 42.73 -22.11
N THR A 17 -11.81 43.47 -21.64
CA THR A 17 -10.43 43.34 -22.11
C THR A 17 -9.50 43.36 -20.90
N GLY A 18 -9.03 42.19 -20.50
CA GLY A 18 -7.99 42.07 -19.47
C GLY A 18 -8.27 41.04 -18.38
N LEU A 19 -8.52 39.79 -18.75
CA LEU A 19 -8.16 38.66 -17.90
C LEU A 19 -7.62 37.53 -18.78
N ALA A 20 -6.55 37.85 -19.51
CA ALA A 20 -5.62 36.81 -19.93
C ALA A 20 -5.06 36.23 -18.63
N LEU A 21 -5.48 35.01 -18.30
CA LEU A 21 -4.89 34.18 -17.27
C LEU A 21 -3.39 34.11 -17.55
N ALA A 22 -2.62 34.90 -16.79
CA ALA A 22 -1.20 34.68 -16.66
C ALA A 22 -1.00 33.41 -15.85
N SER A 23 -1.11 32.25 -16.51
CA SER A 23 -0.47 31.01 -16.05
C SER A 23 1.04 31.16 -16.26
N GLY A 24 1.65 32.03 -15.45
CA GLY A 24 3.09 32.01 -15.24
C GLY A 24 3.45 30.80 -14.37
N PRO A 25 4.67 30.24 -14.50
CA PRO A 25 5.14 29.22 -13.58
C PRO A 25 5.10 29.78 -12.16
N VAL A 26 4.49 29.04 -11.23
CA VAL A 26 4.52 29.36 -9.80
C VAL A 26 5.96 29.13 -9.33
N MET A 27 6.84 30.10 -9.58
CA MET A 27 8.15 30.15 -8.95
C MET A 27 7.95 30.38 -7.45
N GLY A 28 8.23 29.36 -6.64
CA GLY A 28 8.26 29.47 -5.18
C GLY A 28 7.25 28.62 -4.40
N ALA A 29 6.53 27.68 -5.03
CA ALA A 29 5.71 26.74 -4.27
C ALA A 29 6.59 25.75 -3.50
N GLU A 30 6.33 25.58 -2.20
CA GLU A 30 7.06 24.64 -1.35
C GLU A 30 7.04 23.21 -1.93
N PRO A 31 8.12 22.43 -1.80
CA PRO A 31 8.14 21.05 -2.25
C PRO A 31 7.02 20.21 -1.62
N ILE A 32 6.46 19.29 -2.40
CA ILE A 32 5.55 18.27 -1.87
C ILE A 32 6.40 17.20 -1.18
N LYS A 33 6.31 17.13 0.15
CA LYS A 33 7.04 16.14 0.94
C LYS A 33 6.22 14.86 1.10
N ILE A 34 6.80 13.73 0.71
CA ILE A 34 6.25 12.39 0.93
C ILE A 34 7.15 11.66 1.91
N GLY A 35 6.59 11.23 3.04
CA GLY A 35 7.31 10.48 4.06
C GLY A 35 7.25 8.99 3.76
N ILE A 36 8.41 8.35 3.66
CA ILE A 36 8.52 6.91 3.43
C ILE A 36 8.83 6.24 4.76
N VAL A 37 7.89 5.45 5.29
CA VAL A 37 8.11 4.65 6.50
C VAL A 37 8.21 3.18 6.08
N SER A 38 9.44 2.72 5.88
CA SER A 38 9.73 1.40 5.32
C SER A 38 11.08 0.89 5.86
N PRO A 39 11.27 -0.43 5.99
CA PRO A 39 12.53 -0.99 6.49
C PRO A 39 13.71 -0.59 5.61
N VAL A 40 14.69 0.07 6.21
CA VAL A 40 16.01 0.32 5.62
C VAL A 40 17.02 -0.71 6.14
N SER A 41 16.74 -1.30 7.30
CA SER A 41 17.55 -2.33 7.95
C SER A 41 16.72 -3.57 8.29
N GLY A 42 17.40 -4.63 8.74
CA GLY A 42 16.76 -5.88 9.15
C GLY A 42 16.31 -6.77 7.99
N ASN A 43 15.46 -7.75 8.30
CA ASN A 43 15.10 -8.85 7.39
C ASN A 43 14.34 -8.42 6.12
N PHE A 44 13.75 -7.23 6.14
CA PHE A 44 12.99 -6.69 5.02
C PHE A 44 13.68 -5.51 4.33
N ALA A 45 14.96 -5.25 4.62
CA ALA A 45 15.73 -4.16 4.01
C ALA A 45 15.74 -4.24 2.48
N ASP A 46 15.88 -5.44 1.91
CA ASP A 46 15.87 -5.64 0.45
C ASP A 46 14.51 -5.25 -0.14
N HIS A 47 13.40 -5.60 0.53
CA HIS A 47 12.07 -5.18 0.10
C HIS A 47 11.89 -3.66 0.18
N GLY A 48 12.30 -3.03 1.29
CA GLY A 48 12.22 -1.57 1.42
C GLY A 48 13.16 -0.81 0.48
N MET A 49 14.27 -1.41 0.05
CA MET A 49 15.10 -0.90 -1.04
C MET A 49 14.34 -0.93 -2.37
N LEU A 50 13.73 -2.06 -2.73
CA LEU A 50 12.96 -2.20 -3.97
C LEU A 50 11.75 -1.26 -4.01
N GLU A 51 11.05 -1.06 -2.88
CA GLU A 51 9.97 -0.07 -2.76
C GLU A 51 10.47 1.34 -3.11
N ARG A 52 11.62 1.75 -2.55
CA ARG A 52 12.19 3.08 -2.80
C ARG A 52 12.64 3.26 -4.24
N ILE A 53 13.28 2.26 -4.83
CA ILE A 53 13.64 2.28 -6.26
C ILE A 53 12.38 2.49 -7.11
N GLY A 54 11.30 1.76 -6.84
CA GLY A 54 10.04 1.94 -7.55
C GLY A 54 9.44 3.34 -7.40
N MET A 55 9.53 3.94 -6.20
CA MET A 55 9.09 5.32 -5.97
C MET A 55 9.95 6.33 -6.73
N GLU A 56 11.28 6.16 -6.73
CA GLU A 56 12.22 7.01 -7.45
C GLU A 56 11.97 6.95 -8.96
N MET A 57 11.80 5.74 -9.53
CA MET A 57 11.44 5.56 -10.94
C MET A 57 10.10 6.26 -11.27
N ALA A 58 9.10 6.13 -10.39
CA ALA A 58 7.82 6.81 -10.59
C ALA A 58 7.94 8.34 -10.49
N LEU A 59 8.91 8.88 -9.75
CA LEU A 59 9.17 10.32 -9.77
C LEU A 59 9.88 10.76 -11.04
N GLU A 60 10.83 9.97 -11.54
CA GLU A 60 11.54 10.22 -12.80
C GLU A 60 10.56 10.33 -13.99
N ASP A 61 9.57 9.44 -14.06
CA ASP A 61 8.51 9.46 -15.08
C ASP A 61 7.72 10.79 -15.11
N TYR A 62 7.69 11.51 -13.98
CA TYR A 62 7.00 12.79 -13.81
C TYR A 62 7.97 13.96 -13.65
N ASN A 63 9.24 13.82 -14.08
CA ASN A 63 10.28 14.85 -13.95
C ASN A 63 10.46 15.39 -12.52
N ASN A 64 10.20 14.54 -11.51
CA ASN A 64 10.25 14.87 -10.08
C ASN A 64 9.31 16.00 -9.63
N GLU A 65 8.24 16.29 -10.40
CA GLU A 65 7.29 17.34 -10.07
C GLU A 65 5.82 16.91 -10.23
N ILE A 66 4.96 17.47 -9.41
CA ILE A 66 3.50 17.37 -9.55
C ILE A 66 2.92 18.78 -9.45
N LEU A 67 2.09 19.16 -10.42
CA LEU A 67 1.44 20.48 -10.49
C LEU A 67 2.46 21.65 -10.40
N GLY A 68 3.64 21.48 -11.01
CA GLY A 68 4.73 22.47 -11.01
C GLY A 68 5.44 22.62 -9.66
N ARG A 69 5.27 21.66 -8.74
CA ARG A 69 5.95 21.62 -7.44
C ARG A 69 6.92 20.45 -7.40
N PRO A 70 8.17 20.66 -6.97
CA PRO A 70 9.12 19.56 -6.80
C PRO A 70 8.66 18.62 -5.71
N ILE A 71 8.96 17.34 -5.84
CA ILE A 71 8.66 16.30 -4.85
C ILE A 71 9.92 15.98 -4.05
N THR A 72 9.78 15.74 -2.76
CA THR A 72 10.87 15.31 -1.88
C THR A 72 10.44 14.07 -1.10
N LEU A 73 11.18 12.97 -1.27
CA LEU A 73 11.01 11.77 -0.46
C LEU A 73 11.82 11.89 0.83
N ILE A 74 11.19 11.65 1.98
CA ILE A 74 11.85 11.65 3.28
C ILE A 74 11.74 10.25 3.87
N VAL A 75 12.83 9.50 3.84
CA VAL A 75 12.87 8.10 4.28
C VAL A 75 13.12 8.03 5.79
N ALA A 76 12.34 7.19 6.47
CA ALA A 76 12.54 6.84 7.86
C ALA A 76 12.49 5.32 8.03
N ASP A 77 13.59 4.77 8.56
CA ASP A 77 13.68 3.34 8.88
C ASP A 77 12.69 2.98 9.99
N ASP A 78 11.79 2.05 9.67
CA ASP A 78 10.82 1.50 10.62
C ASP A 78 11.40 0.36 11.47
N GLU A 79 12.61 -0.12 11.13
CA GLU A 79 13.33 -1.20 11.81
C GLU A 79 12.51 -2.51 11.92
N THR A 80 11.49 -2.66 11.05
CA THR A 80 10.46 -3.71 11.14
C THR A 80 9.79 -3.76 12.53
N ASN A 81 9.78 -2.64 13.26
CA ASN A 81 9.30 -2.54 14.62
C ASN A 81 8.08 -1.59 14.71
N PRO A 82 6.91 -2.03 15.20
CA PRO A 82 5.70 -1.22 15.23
C PRO A 82 5.82 0.10 16.02
N ASP A 83 6.55 0.10 17.13
CA ASP A 83 6.72 1.28 17.97
C ASP A 83 7.67 2.29 17.32
N VAL A 84 8.75 1.80 16.68
CA VAL A 84 9.65 2.64 15.89
C VAL A 84 8.89 3.26 14.74
N ALA A 85 8.14 2.47 13.98
CA ALA A 85 7.34 2.93 12.84
C ALA A 85 6.37 4.05 13.23
N ALA A 86 5.63 3.91 14.35
CA ALA A 86 4.74 4.95 14.85
C ALA A 86 5.48 6.24 15.21
N ARG A 87 6.63 6.14 15.89
CA ARG A 87 7.45 7.32 16.24
C ARG A 87 8.00 8.01 15.00
N ARG A 88 8.47 7.26 14.00
CA ARG A 88 8.96 7.82 12.73
C ARG A 88 7.85 8.55 11.98
N ALA A 89 6.67 7.94 11.87
CA ALA A 89 5.51 8.56 11.24
C ALA A 89 5.12 9.88 11.94
N ARG A 90 5.04 9.91 13.28
CA ARG A 90 4.76 11.14 14.04
C ARG A 90 5.79 12.23 13.75
N ARG A 91 7.09 11.88 13.79
CA ARG A 91 8.17 12.84 13.50
C ARG A 91 8.07 13.42 12.09
N LEU A 92 7.85 12.57 11.07
CA LEU A 92 7.69 13.03 9.69
C LEU A 92 6.54 14.03 9.55
N ILE A 93 5.42 13.78 10.24
CA ILE A 93 4.25 14.66 10.19
C ILE A 93 4.48 15.95 10.97
N GLU A 94 4.95 15.85 12.21
CA GLU A 94 4.99 16.96 13.18
C GLU A 94 6.23 17.85 13.01
N VAL A 95 7.37 17.26 12.62
CA VAL A 95 8.66 17.96 12.50
C VAL A 95 8.96 18.25 11.04
N ASP A 96 8.87 17.25 10.16
CA ASP A 96 9.22 17.42 8.75
C ASP A 96 8.07 18.02 7.92
N GLY A 97 6.86 18.13 8.49
CA GLY A 97 5.70 18.75 7.89
C GLY A 97 5.03 17.90 6.80
N VAL A 98 5.30 16.60 6.76
CA VAL A 98 4.76 15.66 5.76
C VAL A 98 3.24 15.56 5.89
N LYS A 99 2.54 15.55 4.75
CA LYS A 99 1.09 15.36 4.63
C LYS A 99 0.68 14.09 3.89
N PHE A 100 1.67 13.35 3.38
CA PHE A 100 1.49 12.08 2.66
C PHE A 100 2.55 11.09 3.14
N LEU A 101 2.10 9.99 3.72
CA LEU A 101 2.94 8.86 4.06
C LEU A 101 2.75 7.75 3.04
N MET A 102 3.81 7.02 2.74
CA MET A 102 3.71 5.74 2.05
C MET A 102 4.80 4.77 2.52
N GLY A 103 4.71 3.53 2.07
CA GLY A 103 5.75 2.54 2.30
C GLY A 103 5.37 1.46 3.31
N GLY A 104 6.27 0.50 3.41
CA GLY A 104 6.33 -0.46 4.48
C GLY A 104 5.95 -1.87 4.05
N VAL A 105 6.57 -2.82 4.74
CA VAL A 105 6.56 -4.24 4.35
C VAL A 105 5.80 -5.08 5.37
N SER A 106 6.05 -4.85 6.66
CA SER A 106 5.39 -5.59 7.71
C SER A 106 3.97 -5.08 7.96
N THR A 107 3.00 -6.00 8.04
CA THR A 107 1.62 -5.64 8.42
C THR A 107 1.56 -4.96 9.79
N SER A 108 2.40 -5.37 10.74
CA SER A 108 2.39 -4.78 12.09
C SER A 108 2.89 -3.34 12.10
N THR A 109 3.91 -3.00 11.29
CA THR A 109 4.37 -1.62 11.15
C THR A 109 3.34 -0.77 10.40
N GLY A 110 2.73 -1.32 9.35
CA GLY A 110 1.64 -0.67 8.62
C GLY A 110 0.43 -0.32 9.50
N LEU A 111 0.00 -1.22 10.39
CA LEU A 111 -1.09 -0.94 11.34
C LEU A 111 -0.76 0.20 12.30
N SER A 112 0.47 0.25 12.81
CA SER A 112 0.96 1.32 13.68
C SER A 112 1.07 2.67 12.96
N VAL A 113 1.64 2.70 11.76
CA VAL A 113 1.71 3.90 10.93
C VAL A 113 0.30 4.37 10.57
N GLY A 114 -0.59 3.45 10.21
CA GLY A 114 -1.98 3.76 9.91
C GLY A 114 -2.74 4.37 11.08
N ALA A 115 -2.50 3.91 12.32
CA ALA A 115 -3.09 4.52 13.51
C ALA A 115 -2.65 5.97 13.70
N VAL A 116 -1.36 6.27 13.48
CA VAL A 116 -0.82 7.64 13.53
C VAL A 116 -1.39 8.49 12.39
N ALA A 117 -1.43 7.96 11.17
CA ALA A 117 -1.95 8.64 10.00
C ALA A 117 -3.41 9.07 10.19
N GLU A 118 -4.24 8.19 10.76
CA GLU A 118 -5.63 8.49 11.10
C GLU A 118 -5.75 9.54 12.21
N GLU A 119 -4.97 9.41 13.30
CA GLU A 119 -4.93 10.41 14.39
C GLU A 119 -4.58 11.81 13.86
N LYS A 120 -3.61 11.88 12.95
CA LYS A 120 -3.10 13.13 12.39
C LYS A 120 -3.82 13.60 11.13
N LYS A 121 -4.79 12.83 10.62
CA LYS A 121 -5.52 13.11 9.37
C LYS A 121 -4.59 13.30 8.17
N VAL A 122 -3.58 12.43 8.07
CA VAL A 122 -2.58 12.40 7.02
C VAL A 122 -2.82 11.16 6.17
N LEU A 123 -2.76 11.30 4.85
CA LEU A 123 -2.93 10.16 3.94
C LEU A 123 -1.76 9.19 4.14
N PHE A 124 -2.06 7.91 4.31
CA PHE A 124 -1.08 6.83 4.32
C PHE A 124 -1.42 5.79 3.25
N ILE A 125 -0.45 5.47 2.40
CA ILE A 125 -0.56 4.44 1.37
C ILE A 125 0.37 3.27 1.72
N CYS A 126 -0.22 2.16 2.14
CA CYS A 126 0.46 0.88 2.28
C CYS A 126 0.87 0.35 0.89
N THR A 127 2.14 -0.02 0.74
CA THR A 127 2.73 -0.45 -0.54
C THR A 127 3.01 -1.94 -0.63
N ASN A 128 3.25 -2.63 0.49
CA ASN A 128 3.53 -4.07 0.48
C ASN A 128 2.90 -4.86 1.66
N GLN A 129 2.17 -4.20 2.56
CA GLN A 129 1.53 -4.88 3.68
C GLN A 129 0.22 -5.57 3.27
N ASN A 130 0.22 -6.90 3.20
CA ASN A 130 -0.92 -7.67 2.66
C ASN A 130 -1.89 -8.22 3.72
N GLY A 131 -1.70 -7.89 4.99
CA GLY A 131 -2.60 -8.35 6.05
C GLY A 131 -4.03 -7.83 5.85
N ASP A 132 -5.00 -8.74 5.86
CA ASP A 132 -6.42 -8.41 5.63
C ASP A 132 -6.96 -7.36 6.60
N GLN A 133 -6.43 -7.35 7.83
CA GLN A 133 -6.84 -6.42 8.88
C GLN A 133 -6.68 -4.96 8.48
N ILE A 134 -5.71 -4.61 7.64
CA ILE A 134 -5.43 -3.22 7.22
C ILE A 134 -6.64 -2.57 6.56
N THR A 135 -7.35 -3.31 5.71
CA THR A 135 -8.57 -2.86 5.03
C THR A 135 -9.82 -3.57 5.54
N GLY A 136 -9.70 -4.30 6.64
CA GLY A 136 -10.76 -5.05 7.31
C GLY A 136 -11.06 -4.46 8.68
N GLU A 137 -10.82 -5.24 9.74
CA GLU A 137 -11.13 -4.85 11.14
C GLU A 137 -10.42 -3.56 11.59
N SER A 138 -9.27 -3.23 11.01
CA SER A 138 -8.48 -2.03 11.32
C SER A 138 -8.53 -0.98 10.21
N ALA A 139 -9.54 -1.02 9.33
CA ALA A 139 -9.72 -0.02 8.28
C ALA A 139 -9.85 1.40 8.87
N ARG A 140 -9.25 2.38 8.20
CA ARG A 140 -9.22 3.78 8.63
C ARG A 140 -9.48 4.70 7.44
N HIS A 141 -10.02 5.89 7.69
CA HIS A 141 -10.40 6.82 6.62
C HIS A 141 -9.21 7.36 5.83
N HIS A 142 -8.06 7.51 6.48
CA HIS A 142 -6.86 8.07 5.86
C HIS A 142 -5.85 7.01 5.42
N VAL A 143 -6.21 5.73 5.48
CA VAL A 143 -5.32 4.61 5.15
C VAL A 143 -5.83 3.89 3.91
N PHE A 144 -4.99 3.83 2.89
CA PHE A 144 -5.23 3.13 1.64
C PHE A 144 -4.17 2.08 1.44
N ARG A 145 -4.50 1.04 0.67
CA ARG A 145 -3.57 -0.03 0.33
C ARG A 145 -3.61 -0.28 -1.17
N VAL A 146 -2.42 -0.32 -1.77
CA VAL A 146 -2.22 -0.70 -3.18
C VAL A 146 -2.09 -2.22 -3.37
N PRO A 147 -1.35 -2.97 -2.54
CA PRO A 147 -1.26 -4.41 -2.73
C PRO A 147 -2.58 -5.12 -2.40
N PRO A 148 -2.82 -6.29 -3.01
CA PRO A 148 -3.98 -7.11 -2.66
C PRO A 148 -3.88 -7.64 -1.21
N ASP A 149 -5.03 -7.90 -0.59
CA ASP A 149 -5.03 -8.76 0.60
C ASP A 149 -4.74 -10.23 0.22
N MET A 150 -4.42 -11.03 1.23
CA MET A 150 -4.26 -12.48 1.07
C MET A 150 -5.50 -13.12 0.45
N ALA A 151 -6.69 -12.64 0.82
CA ALA A 151 -7.94 -13.17 0.33
C ALA A 151 -8.07 -12.99 -1.20
N MET A 152 -7.72 -11.81 -1.73
CA MET A 152 -7.67 -11.50 -3.15
C MET A 152 -6.61 -12.33 -3.87
N LEU A 153 -5.39 -12.42 -3.31
CA LEU A 153 -4.29 -13.21 -3.88
C LEU A 153 -4.66 -14.68 -4.04
N VAL A 154 -5.27 -15.27 -3.02
CA VAL A 154 -5.65 -16.68 -3.08
C VAL A 154 -6.82 -16.88 -4.04
N ARG A 155 -7.85 -16.03 -3.96
CA ARG A 155 -9.05 -16.17 -4.80
C ARG A 155 -8.77 -15.96 -6.29
N SER A 156 -7.73 -15.20 -6.65
CA SER A 156 -7.41 -14.93 -8.05
C SER A 156 -7.00 -16.18 -8.83
N GLY A 157 -6.35 -17.14 -8.17
CA GLY A 157 -5.80 -18.32 -8.84
C GLY A 157 -6.25 -19.67 -8.29
N ALA A 158 -6.54 -19.79 -6.99
CA ALA A 158 -6.71 -21.11 -6.36
C ALA A 158 -7.90 -21.90 -6.91
N LYS A 159 -9.01 -21.22 -7.24
CA LYS A 159 -10.18 -21.87 -7.84
C LYS A 159 -9.85 -22.42 -9.24
N GLU A 160 -9.27 -21.58 -10.08
CA GLU A 160 -8.93 -21.95 -11.47
C GLU A 160 -7.89 -23.07 -11.50
N ALA A 161 -6.86 -22.98 -10.65
CA ALA A 161 -5.87 -24.04 -10.49
C ALA A 161 -6.53 -25.34 -10.02
N ALA A 162 -7.50 -25.30 -9.10
CA ALA A 162 -8.18 -26.51 -8.65
C ALA A 162 -9.03 -27.16 -9.76
N ASP A 163 -9.65 -26.35 -10.62
CA ASP A 163 -10.49 -26.83 -11.72
C ASP A 163 -9.67 -27.35 -12.91
N THR A 164 -8.46 -26.81 -13.13
CA THR A 164 -7.63 -27.11 -14.31
C THR A 164 -6.46 -28.05 -14.05
N LEU A 165 -5.85 -27.99 -12.86
CA LEU A 165 -4.60 -28.70 -12.55
C LEU A 165 -4.81 -29.86 -11.57
N GLY A 166 -5.85 -29.82 -10.73
CA GLY A 166 -6.16 -30.91 -9.82
C GLY A 166 -6.75 -30.47 -8.50
N LYS A 167 -7.39 -31.42 -7.82
CA LYS A 167 -8.17 -31.15 -6.60
C LYS A 167 -7.46 -31.59 -5.33
N LYS A 168 -6.31 -32.25 -5.41
CA LYS A 168 -5.53 -32.67 -4.25
C LYS A 168 -4.39 -31.69 -4.02
N TRP A 169 -4.44 -30.94 -2.92
CA TRP A 169 -3.51 -29.84 -2.64
C TRP A 169 -2.68 -30.14 -1.40
N PHE A 170 -1.38 -29.88 -1.44
CA PHE A 170 -0.49 -29.91 -0.28
C PHE A 170 -0.01 -28.49 0.01
N PHE A 171 0.10 -28.09 1.27
CA PHE A 171 0.56 -26.75 1.63
C PHE A 171 1.99 -26.76 2.16
N LEU A 172 2.88 -25.96 1.57
CA LEU A 172 4.19 -25.63 2.13
C LEU A 172 4.20 -24.15 2.53
N THR A 173 4.09 -23.89 3.83
CA THR A 173 3.68 -22.59 4.38
C THR A 173 4.79 -21.99 5.23
N HIS A 174 5.12 -20.71 5.07
CA HIS A 174 6.00 -20.06 6.05
C HIS A 174 5.34 -19.93 7.41
N ASP A 175 6.08 -20.22 8.49
CA ASP A 175 5.56 -20.26 9.85
C ASP A 175 5.47 -18.88 10.50
N TYR A 176 4.69 -17.99 9.89
CA TYR A 176 4.30 -16.70 10.44
C TYR A 176 2.96 -16.24 9.83
N SER A 177 2.43 -15.12 10.33
CA SER A 177 1.06 -14.67 10.05
C SER A 177 0.68 -14.60 8.56
N TRP A 178 1.62 -14.23 7.67
CA TRP A 178 1.37 -14.17 6.24
C TRP A 178 1.10 -15.56 5.65
N GLY A 179 1.95 -16.54 5.97
CA GLY A 179 1.78 -17.92 5.49
C GLY A 179 0.51 -18.55 6.05
N HIS A 180 0.26 -18.38 7.36
CA HIS A 180 -0.95 -18.90 8.00
C HIS A 180 -2.23 -18.30 7.40
N SER A 181 -2.23 -16.99 7.09
CA SER A 181 -3.36 -16.33 6.43
C SER A 181 -3.58 -16.86 5.01
N GLY A 182 -2.51 -17.01 4.23
CA GLY A 182 -2.57 -17.59 2.88
C GLY A 182 -3.20 -18.99 2.89
N THR A 183 -2.72 -19.89 3.75
CA THR A 183 -3.24 -21.26 3.85
C THR A 183 -4.68 -21.30 4.36
N MET A 184 -5.06 -20.43 5.30
CA MET A 184 -6.44 -20.29 5.75
C MET A 184 -7.38 -19.86 4.62
N TRP A 185 -6.99 -18.88 3.80
CA TRP A 185 -7.76 -18.47 2.63
C TRP A 185 -7.78 -19.53 1.53
N ALA A 186 -6.69 -20.27 1.36
CA ALA A 186 -6.61 -21.36 0.39
C ALA A 186 -7.61 -22.45 0.76
N ARG A 187 -7.63 -22.92 2.01
CA ARG A 187 -8.64 -23.84 2.54
C ARG A 187 -10.07 -23.33 2.30
N LYS A 188 -10.36 -22.07 2.66
CA LYS A 188 -11.68 -21.46 2.43
C LYS A 188 -12.10 -21.45 0.96
N THR A 189 -11.15 -21.25 0.05
CA THR A 189 -11.41 -21.18 -1.40
C THR A 189 -11.54 -22.59 -2.00
N LEU A 190 -10.63 -23.49 -1.67
CA LEU A 190 -10.56 -24.87 -2.16
C LEU A 190 -11.72 -25.74 -1.65
N ASN A 191 -12.17 -25.54 -0.41
CA ASN A 191 -13.35 -26.24 0.13
C ASN A 191 -14.62 -25.96 -0.69
N LYS A 192 -14.74 -24.79 -1.31
CA LYS A 192 -15.90 -24.43 -2.14
C LYS A 192 -15.96 -25.17 -3.48
N VAL A 193 -14.82 -25.72 -3.93
CA VAL A 193 -14.70 -26.46 -5.20
C VAL A 193 -14.47 -27.96 -4.98
N GLY A 194 -14.58 -28.44 -3.74
CA GLY A 194 -14.42 -29.84 -3.38
C GLY A 194 -12.98 -30.35 -3.54
N ALA A 195 -12.00 -29.46 -3.37
CA ALA A 195 -10.59 -29.86 -3.29
C ALA A 195 -10.28 -30.47 -1.91
N ALA A 196 -9.35 -31.43 -1.89
CA ALA A 196 -8.88 -32.15 -0.73
C ALA A 196 -7.49 -31.65 -0.33
N GLU A 197 -7.29 -31.43 0.96
CA GLU A 197 -5.97 -31.15 1.52
C GLU A 197 -5.24 -32.47 1.83
N MET A 198 -4.08 -32.66 1.20
CA MET A 198 -3.23 -33.85 1.34
C MET A 198 -2.20 -33.70 2.46
N GLY A 199 -2.03 -32.49 3.01
CA GLY A 199 -1.16 -32.19 4.14
C GLY A 199 -0.69 -30.74 4.15
N GLU A 200 -0.03 -30.36 5.25
CA GLU A 200 0.61 -29.07 5.42
C GLU A 200 1.95 -29.24 6.13
N ILE A 201 2.98 -28.54 5.64
CA ILE A 201 4.26 -28.36 6.34
C ILE A 201 4.48 -26.87 6.56
N LYS A 202 4.78 -26.49 7.80
CA LYS A 202 5.19 -25.13 8.15
C LYS A 202 6.71 -25.04 8.21
N VAL A 203 7.30 -24.03 7.57
CA VAL A 203 8.75 -23.83 7.50
C VAL A 203 9.16 -22.49 8.12
N PRO A 204 10.22 -22.45 8.92
CA PRO A 204 10.83 -21.20 9.37
C PRO A 204 11.27 -20.31 8.19
N LEU A 205 11.20 -18.99 8.35
CA LEU A 205 11.57 -18.00 7.33
C LEU A 205 13.02 -18.14 6.83
N ASN A 206 13.92 -18.66 7.66
CA ASN A 206 15.33 -18.84 7.35
C ASN A 206 15.67 -20.26 6.81
N THR A 207 14.66 -21.05 6.45
CA THR A 207 14.85 -22.39 5.86
C THR A 207 15.52 -22.27 4.49
N ARG A 208 16.67 -22.92 4.31
CA ARG A 208 17.45 -22.88 3.05
C ARG A 208 17.40 -24.19 2.27
N ASP A 209 17.12 -25.30 2.93
CA ASP A 209 16.99 -26.61 2.33
C ASP A 209 15.55 -27.12 2.50
N PHE A 210 14.91 -27.39 1.36
CA PHE A 210 13.53 -27.86 1.25
C PHE A 210 13.45 -29.34 0.86
N SER A 211 14.57 -30.05 0.76
CA SER A 211 14.63 -31.41 0.20
C SER A 211 13.72 -32.38 0.96
N TYR A 212 13.71 -32.31 2.29
CA TYR A 212 12.87 -33.16 3.13
C TYR A 212 11.38 -32.87 2.93
N GLN A 213 11.00 -31.60 2.90
CA GLN A 213 9.62 -31.15 2.72
C GLN A 213 9.11 -31.54 1.34
N LEU A 214 9.93 -31.37 0.28
CA LEU A 214 9.58 -31.75 -1.08
C LEU A 214 9.42 -33.28 -1.25
N LEU A 215 10.18 -34.09 -0.50
CA LEU A 215 9.96 -35.54 -0.47
C LEU A 215 8.61 -35.90 0.16
N GLN A 216 8.22 -35.23 1.24
CA GLN A 216 6.90 -35.42 1.85
C GLN A 216 5.77 -35.00 0.91
N VAL A 217 5.92 -33.85 0.24
CA VAL A 217 4.97 -33.38 -0.79
C VAL A 217 4.82 -34.43 -1.90
N ARG A 218 5.93 -34.94 -2.45
CA ARG A 218 5.91 -35.96 -3.51
C ARG A 218 5.18 -37.24 -3.09
N ASN A 219 5.36 -37.67 -1.84
CA ASN A 219 4.74 -38.88 -1.30
C ASN A 219 3.28 -38.69 -0.86
N SER A 220 2.78 -37.44 -0.81
CA SER A 220 1.42 -37.14 -0.37
C SER A 220 0.34 -37.53 -1.39
N GLY A 221 0.72 -37.70 -2.67
CA GLY A 221 -0.24 -37.90 -3.76
C GLY A 221 -1.06 -36.65 -4.10
N ALA A 222 -0.57 -35.47 -3.73
CA ALA A 222 -1.12 -34.19 -4.16
C ALA A 222 -0.86 -33.93 -5.65
N ASP A 223 -1.82 -33.28 -6.29
CA ASP A 223 -1.74 -32.78 -7.67
C ASP A 223 -0.98 -31.43 -7.70
N LEU A 224 -1.08 -30.64 -6.62
CA LEU A 224 -0.50 -29.30 -6.49
C LEU A 224 0.17 -29.05 -5.13
N LEU A 225 1.13 -28.11 -5.13
CA LEU A 225 1.84 -27.54 -3.98
C LEU A 225 1.51 -26.05 -3.82
#